data_AF-A0A4Z2E7G7-F1
#
_entry.id   AF-A0A4Z2E7G7-F1
#
_cell.length_a   1.000
_cell.length_b   1.000
_cell.length_c   1.000
_cell.angle_alpha   90.00
_cell.angle_beta   90.00
_cell.angle_gamma   90.00
#
_symmetry.space_group_name_H-M   'P 1'
#
loop_
_entity.id
_entity.type
_entity.pdbx_description
1 polymer ?
#
loop_
_entity_poly.entity_id
_entity_poly.type
_entity_poly.pdbx_seq_one_letter_code
_entity_poly.pdbx_strand_id
1 'polypeptide(L)'
;MKRPKLKKASKRVSCSKRYKIQKKVRDHNRKLKKEAKKNPASKRAKKDLGVPSCAPFKEEVLREAELRRLQIEADKEKKRLTKIEARAQKKKKETSSKDKEPKAKKARQVLEKLPEKPTGPDKNSQHHLCSELNKVIDASDVVLEVLDARDPLGCRCPQLEEAVLQRGGNKKLILVLSKIGEWTRGASPGLRNTASR
;
A
#
# COMPACT_ATOMS: atom_id res chain seq x y z
N MET A 1 15.05 17.88 -60.09
CA MET A 1 16.05 18.25 -59.05
C MET A 1 15.97 17.23 -57.89
N LYS A 2 17.07 16.55 -57.53
CA LYS A 2 17.09 15.59 -56.41
C LYS A 2 17.18 16.35 -55.07
N ARG A 3 16.21 16.16 -54.17
CA ARG A 3 16.21 16.78 -52.83
C ARG A 3 17.39 16.26 -51.97
N PRO A 4 18.12 17.14 -51.25
CA PRO A 4 19.20 16.71 -50.37
C PRO A 4 18.64 15.91 -49.18
N LYS A 5 19.19 14.72 -48.94
CA LYS A 5 18.75 13.82 -47.87
C LYS A 5 19.23 14.33 -46.51
N LEU A 6 18.32 14.82 -45.67
CA LEU A 6 18.59 15.15 -44.26
C LEU A 6 19.12 13.88 -43.55
N LYS A 7 20.40 13.88 -43.15
CA LYS A 7 21.05 12.78 -42.42
C LYS A 7 20.55 12.73 -40.96
N LYS A 8 19.28 12.39 -40.75
CA LYS A 8 18.72 12.16 -39.40
C LYS A 8 19.06 10.75 -38.95
N ALA A 9 19.73 10.63 -37.81
CA ALA A 9 20.03 9.33 -37.21
C ALA A 9 18.73 8.62 -36.81
N SER A 10 18.62 7.34 -37.14
CA SER A 10 17.45 6.54 -36.78
C SER A 10 17.39 6.30 -35.28
N LYS A 11 16.21 6.47 -34.69
CA LYS A 11 15.93 6.09 -33.30
C LYS A 11 15.84 4.57 -33.11
N ARG A 12 15.81 3.79 -34.20
CA ARG A 12 15.85 2.32 -34.11
C ARG A 12 17.17 1.86 -33.53
N VAL A 13 17.10 1.05 -32.49
CA VAL A 13 18.24 0.35 -31.89
C VAL A 13 18.25 -1.11 -32.31
N SER A 14 19.41 -1.58 -32.80
CA SER A 14 19.60 -2.99 -33.10
C SER A 14 19.40 -3.85 -31.84
N CYS A 15 18.99 -5.10 -32.04
CA CYS A 15 18.75 -6.02 -30.92
C CYS A 15 20.04 -6.23 -30.10
N SER A 16 21.18 -6.38 -30.77
CA SER A 16 22.50 -6.46 -30.13
C SER A 16 22.81 -5.26 -29.22
N LYS A 17 22.49 -4.02 -29.66
CA LYS A 17 22.68 -2.82 -28.83
C LYS A 17 21.76 -2.82 -27.60
N ARG A 18 20.50 -3.24 -27.75
CA ARG A 18 19.55 -3.37 -26.64
C ARG A 18 20.04 -4.37 -25.59
N TYR A 19 20.45 -5.57 -26.00
CA TYR A 19 20.96 -6.58 -25.06
C TYR A 19 22.26 -6.16 -24.37
N LYS A 20 23.16 -5.47 -25.08
CA LYS A 20 24.37 -4.88 -24.46
C LYS A 20 24.02 -3.85 -23.39
N ILE A 21 23.05 -2.96 -23.66
CA ILE A 21 22.59 -1.96 -22.67
C ILE A 21 21.99 -2.66 -21.46
N GLN A 22 21.07 -3.62 -21.66
CA GLN A 22 20.46 -4.37 -20.55
C GLN A 22 21.50 -5.10 -19.69
N LYS A 23 22.50 -5.73 -20.32
CA LYS A 23 23.61 -6.38 -19.59
C LYS A 23 24.40 -5.37 -18.76
N LYS A 24 24.77 -4.22 -19.33
CA LYS A 24 25.47 -3.14 -18.62
C LYS A 24 24.68 -2.60 -17.43
N VAL A 25 23.37 -2.36 -17.59
CA VAL A 25 22.48 -1.91 -16.51
C VAL A 25 22.40 -2.96 -15.40
N ARG A 26 22.25 -4.24 -15.76
CA ARG A 26 22.22 -5.34 -14.79
C ARG A 26 23.52 -5.43 -14.00
N ASP A 27 24.67 -5.33 -14.68
CA ASP A 27 25.98 -5.36 -14.05
C ASP A 27 26.21 -4.15 -13.13
N HIS A 28 25.79 -2.96 -13.55
CA HIS A 28 25.83 -1.75 -12.73
C HIS A 28 24.99 -1.89 -11.46
N ASN A 29 23.73 -2.32 -11.58
CA ASN A 29 22.84 -2.50 -10.44
C ASN A 29 23.35 -3.60 -9.50
N ARG A 30 24.00 -4.64 -10.04
CA ARG A 30 24.66 -5.68 -9.25
C ARG A 30 25.85 -5.11 -8.45
N LYS A 31 26.64 -4.21 -9.05
CA LYS A 31 27.74 -3.52 -8.36
C LYS A 31 27.21 -2.60 -7.25
N LEU A 32 26.23 -1.75 -7.54
CA LEU A 32 25.60 -0.88 -6.53
C LEU A 32 25.05 -1.66 -5.34
N LYS A 33 24.40 -2.81 -5.59
CA LYS A 33 23.91 -3.69 -4.50
C LYS A 33 25.05 -4.27 -3.65
N LYS A 34 26.19 -4.61 -4.26
CA LYS A 34 27.37 -5.11 -3.53
C LYS A 34 28.02 -3.99 -2.72
N GLU A 35 28.15 -2.80 -3.30
CA GLU A 35 28.70 -1.61 -2.62
C GLU A 35 27.82 -1.17 -1.45
N ALA A 36 26.50 -1.14 -1.63
CA ALA A 36 25.55 -0.83 -0.55
C ALA A 36 25.57 -1.85 0.61
N LYS A 37 25.97 -3.10 0.33
CA LYS A 37 26.19 -4.13 1.36
C LYS A 37 27.53 -3.97 2.09
N LYS A 38 28.59 -3.53 1.38
CA LYS A 38 29.93 -3.32 1.94
C LYS A 38 29.99 -2.07 2.81
N ASN A 39 29.34 -1.01 2.36
CA ASN A 39 29.15 0.22 3.11
C ASN A 39 27.66 0.35 3.42
N PRO A 40 27.12 -0.38 4.41
CA PRO A 40 25.78 -0.13 4.88
C PRO A 40 25.82 1.28 5.46
N ALA A 41 25.43 2.27 4.67
CA ALA A 41 25.23 3.62 5.17
C ALA A 41 24.40 3.45 6.43
N SER A 42 24.97 3.83 7.59
CA SER A 42 24.19 3.82 8.82
C SER A 42 22.92 4.58 8.46
N LYS A 43 21.76 3.97 8.72
CA LYS A 43 20.48 4.59 8.43
C LYS A 43 20.42 5.86 9.29
N ARG A 44 21.05 6.94 8.83
CA ARG A 44 20.97 8.24 9.45
C ARG A 44 19.49 8.51 9.46
N ALA A 45 18.94 8.69 10.66
CA ALA A 45 17.54 9.04 10.82
C ALA A 45 17.28 10.18 9.83
N LYS A 46 16.27 9.98 8.97
CA LYS A 46 15.89 11.01 8.00
C LYS A 46 15.61 12.25 8.85
N LYS A 47 16.37 13.32 8.60
CA LYS A 47 16.14 14.59 9.29
C LYS A 47 14.80 15.08 8.79
N ASP A 48 13.86 15.35 9.70
CA ASP A 48 12.58 15.92 9.34
C ASP A 48 12.84 17.27 8.69
N LEU A 49 12.34 17.45 7.46
CA LEU A 49 12.57 18.66 6.67
C LEU A 49 11.87 19.90 7.26
N GLY A 50 11.14 19.74 8.38
CA GLY A 50 10.50 20.80 9.15
C GLY A 50 9.42 21.56 8.40
N VAL A 51 8.60 22.32 9.12
CA VAL A 51 7.70 23.28 8.49
C VAL A 51 8.51 24.55 8.17
N PRO A 52 8.58 24.97 6.89
CA PRO A 52 9.30 26.19 6.51
C PRO A 52 8.76 27.43 7.24
N SER A 53 9.65 28.39 7.53
CA SER A 53 9.28 29.58 8.32
C SER A 53 8.26 30.51 7.69
N CYS A 54 8.05 30.40 6.37
CA CYS A 54 7.14 31.25 5.61
C CYS A 54 5.68 30.76 5.66
N ALA A 55 5.39 29.63 6.33
CA ALA A 55 4.04 29.09 6.38
C ALA A 55 3.16 29.92 7.35
N PRO A 56 1.99 30.41 6.91
CA PRO A 56 1.13 31.31 7.69
C PRO A 56 0.61 30.69 9.01
N PHE A 57 0.59 29.36 9.13
CA PHE A 57 0.13 28.63 10.33
C PHE A 57 1.24 27.80 10.99
N LYS A 58 2.52 28.18 10.82
CA LYS A 58 3.65 27.40 11.38
C LYS A 58 3.55 27.22 12.90
N GLU A 59 3.20 28.27 13.64
CA GLU A 59 3.11 28.22 15.09
C GLU A 59 1.97 27.31 15.57
N GLU A 60 0.83 27.35 14.87
CA GLU A 60 -0.32 26.50 15.18
C GLU A 60 -0.02 25.04 14.90
N VAL A 61 0.63 24.73 13.77
CA VAL A 61 1.05 23.37 13.41
C VAL A 61 2.06 22.81 14.41
N LEU A 62 2.98 23.63 14.92
CA LEU A 62 3.94 23.21 15.95
C LEU A 62 3.24 22.94 17.28
N ARG A 63 2.30 23.81 17.69
CA ARG A 63 1.52 23.65 18.93
C ARG A 63 0.63 22.40 18.89
N GLU A 64 -0.03 22.13 17.76
CA GLU A 64 -0.82 20.91 17.57
C GLU A 64 0.06 19.66 17.66
N ALA A 65 1.27 19.71 17.07
CA ALA A 65 2.21 18.61 17.15
C ALA A 65 2.65 18.34 18.61
N GLU A 66 2.90 19.38 19.42
CA GLU A 66 3.23 19.24 20.84
C GLU A 66 2.08 18.64 21.64
N LEU A 67 0.86 19.15 21.47
CA LEU A 67 -0.34 18.60 22.11
C LEU A 67 -0.53 17.12 21.78
N ARG A 68 -0.32 16.75 20.51
CA ARG A 68 -0.41 15.37 20.05
C ARG A 68 0.65 14.48 20.69
N ARG A 69 1.87 14.98 20.93
CA ARG A 69 2.93 14.24 21.65
C ARG A 69 2.53 14.00 23.10
N LEU A 70 2.02 15.02 23.79
CA LEU A 70 1.55 14.92 25.18
C LEU A 70 0.39 13.93 25.33
N GLN A 71 -0.59 13.97 24.43
CA GLN A 71 -1.71 13.02 24.42
C GLN A 71 -1.22 11.58 24.24
N ILE A 72 -0.29 11.34 23.31
CA ILE A 72 0.28 10.01 23.07
C ILE A 72 1.05 9.51 24.30
N GLU A 73 1.76 10.38 25.02
CA GLU A 73 2.48 10.03 26.24
C GLU A 73 1.52 9.69 27.38
N ALA A 74 0.50 10.53 27.62
CA ALA A 74 -0.54 10.27 28.61
C ALA A 74 -1.30 8.96 28.33
N ASP A 75 -1.62 8.67 27.07
CA ASP A 75 -2.28 7.41 26.69
C ASP A 75 -1.38 6.20 26.92
N LYS A 76 -0.07 6.33 26.68
CA LYS A 76 0.91 5.27 26.98
C LYS A 76 1.00 5.01 28.47
N GLU A 77 0.99 6.04 29.30
CA GLU A 77 1.02 5.92 30.76
C GLU A 77 -0.27 5.28 31.28
N LYS A 78 -1.44 5.73 30.83
CA LYS A 78 -2.72 5.09 31.15
C LYS A 78 -2.71 3.61 30.78
N LYS A 79 -2.23 3.25 29.58
CA LYS A 79 -2.08 1.84 29.15
C LYS A 79 -1.10 1.04 30.01
N ARG A 80 -0.05 1.67 30.57
CA ARG A 80 0.86 1.02 31.52
C ARG A 80 0.17 0.76 32.86
N LEU A 81 -0.54 1.76 33.39
CA LEU A 81 -1.27 1.65 34.66
C LEU A 81 -2.37 0.58 34.60
N THR A 82 -3.22 0.60 33.56
CA THR A 82 -4.27 -0.41 33.38
C THR A 82 -3.71 -1.83 33.27
N LYS A 83 -2.54 -1.99 32.64
CA LYS A 83 -1.86 -3.29 32.55
C LYS A 83 -1.31 -3.75 33.90
N ILE A 84 -0.83 -2.84 34.74
CA ILE A 84 -0.38 -3.15 36.11
C ILE A 84 -1.58 -3.55 36.97
N GLU A 85 -2.66 -2.79 36.94
CA GLU A 85 -3.90 -3.06 37.68
C GLU A 85 -4.52 -4.40 37.26
N ALA A 86 -4.65 -4.67 35.96
CA ALA A 86 -5.16 -5.94 35.45
C ALA A 86 -4.30 -7.14 35.91
N ARG A 87 -2.97 -6.97 35.99
CA ARG A 87 -2.07 -7.99 36.55
C ARG A 87 -2.26 -8.16 38.06
N ALA A 88 -2.47 -7.09 38.81
CA ALA A 88 -2.74 -7.14 40.25
C ALA A 88 -4.09 -7.81 40.57
N GLN A 89 -5.14 -7.52 39.78
CA GLN A 89 -6.45 -8.17 39.91
C GLN A 89 -6.39 -9.66 39.61
N LYS A 90 -5.65 -10.09 38.56
CA LYS A 90 -5.42 -11.51 38.29
C LYS A 90 -4.72 -12.21 39.46
N LYS A 91 -3.68 -11.60 40.03
CA LYS A 91 -2.99 -12.13 41.23
C LYS A 91 -3.91 -12.24 42.44
N LYS A 92 -4.75 -11.22 42.72
CA LYS A 92 -5.73 -11.25 43.82
C LYS A 92 -6.77 -12.36 43.64
N LYS A 93 -7.23 -12.59 42.40
CA LYS A 93 -8.19 -13.65 42.07
C LYS A 93 -7.60 -15.05 42.19
N GLU A 94 -6.31 -15.20 41.88
CA GLU A 94 -5.56 -16.46 42.07
C GLU A 94 -5.25 -16.76 43.55
N THR A 95 -5.05 -15.74 44.39
CA THR A 95 -4.84 -15.92 45.84
C THR A 95 -6.11 -16.26 46.60
N SER A 96 -7.29 -15.82 46.16
CA SER A 96 -8.58 -16.17 46.77
C SER A 96 -9.10 -17.57 46.42
N SER A 97 -8.47 -18.26 45.46
CA SER A 97 -8.87 -19.61 45.00
C SER A 97 -7.94 -20.73 45.48
N LYS A 98 -7.10 -20.48 46.50
CA LYS A 98 -6.04 -21.41 46.95
C LYS A 98 -6.33 -22.17 48.25
N ASP A 99 -7.56 -22.21 48.73
CA ASP A 99 -8.04 -23.22 49.70
C ASP A 99 -8.87 -24.27 48.97
N LYS A 100 -8.17 -25.20 48.29
CA LYS A 100 -8.57 -26.59 47.95
C LYS A 100 -7.44 -27.22 47.10
N GLU A 101 -6.87 -28.30 47.64
CA GLU A 101 -5.62 -28.99 47.26
C GLU A 101 -5.64 -29.79 45.92
N PRO A 102 -4.53 -30.40 45.45
CA PRO A 102 -4.05 -30.29 44.07
C PRO A 102 -4.10 -31.60 43.24
N LYS A 103 -4.07 -31.50 41.90
CA LYS A 103 -3.61 -32.60 41.02
C LYS A 103 -2.85 -32.15 39.78
N ALA A 104 -1.61 -32.65 39.71
CA ALA A 104 -0.86 -33.21 38.57
C ALA A 104 -0.80 -32.49 37.19
N LYS A 105 0.41 -31.97 36.90
CA LYS A 105 1.21 -32.05 35.65
C LYS A 105 0.51 -32.47 34.35
N LYS A 106 0.66 -31.66 33.28
CA LYS A 106 1.23 -32.11 31.99
C LYS A 106 1.65 -30.94 31.05
N ALA A 107 2.80 -31.16 30.43
CA ALA A 107 3.26 -30.70 29.10
C ALA A 107 3.64 -29.22 28.88
N ARG A 108 4.96 -29.02 28.80
CA ARG A 108 5.63 -27.92 28.11
C ARG A 108 5.36 -27.97 26.59
N GLN A 109 5.27 -26.77 26.01
CA GLN A 109 5.78 -26.38 24.69
C GLN A 109 4.84 -26.51 23.46
N VAL A 110 4.02 -25.48 23.23
CA VAL A 110 3.94 -24.84 21.90
C VAL A 110 4.01 -23.33 22.12
N LEU A 111 5.01 -22.74 21.49
CA LEU A 111 5.46 -21.37 21.54
C LEU A 111 4.38 -20.40 21.03
N GLU A 112 4.23 -19.31 21.76
CA GLU A 112 3.28 -18.22 21.58
C GLU A 112 3.23 -17.67 20.14
N LYS A 113 2.03 -17.59 19.55
CA LYS A 113 1.68 -16.43 18.73
C LYS A 113 1.15 -15.36 19.68
N LEU A 114 2.08 -14.53 20.17
CA LEU A 114 1.76 -13.27 20.82
C LEU A 114 0.85 -12.46 19.87
N PRO A 115 -0.29 -11.90 20.31
CA PRO A 115 -0.96 -10.88 19.53
C PRO A 115 0.00 -9.69 19.46
N GLU A 116 0.46 -9.41 18.24
CA GLU A 116 1.29 -8.26 17.94
C GLU A 116 0.61 -7.01 18.53
N LYS A 117 1.42 -6.15 19.18
CA LYS A 117 0.99 -4.83 19.63
C LYS A 117 0.21 -4.16 18.50
N PRO A 118 -0.91 -3.45 18.77
CA PRO A 118 -1.48 -2.58 17.76
C PRO A 118 -0.52 -1.40 17.61
N THR A 119 0.49 -1.57 16.75
CA THR A 119 0.92 -0.45 15.92
C THR A 119 -0.36 0.03 15.27
N GLY A 120 -0.73 1.30 15.50
CA GLY A 120 -1.96 1.86 14.95
C GLY A 120 -2.08 1.46 13.48
N PRO A 121 -3.30 1.16 12.99
CA PRO A 121 -3.47 0.47 11.71
C PRO A 121 -2.62 1.17 10.66
N ASP A 122 -1.62 0.46 10.13
CA ASP A 122 -0.85 0.94 9.00
C ASP A 122 -1.86 1.07 7.86
N LYS A 123 -2.36 2.29 7.68
CA LYS A 123 -3.40 2.64 6.70
C LYS A 123 -3.00 2.26 5.27
N ASN A 124 -1.71 1.99 5.06
CA ASN A 124 -1.10 1.62 3.79
C ASN A 124 -0.74 0.12 3.69
N SER A 125 -1.11 -0.69 4.68
CA SER A 125 -0.96 -2.15 4.59
C SER A 125 -1.99 -2.71 3.62
N GLN A 126 -1.57 -3.68 2.79
CA GLN A 126 -2.47 -4.32 1.82
C GLN A 126 -3.71 -4.91 2.50
N HIS A 127 -3.54 -5.48 3.68
CA HIS A 127 -4.64 -6.05 4.46
C HIS A 127 -5.68 -5.00 4.88
N HIS A 128 -5.24 -3.79 5.25
CA HIS A 128 -6.14 -2.69 5.58
C HIS A 128 -6.87 -2.15 4.35
N LEU A 129 -6.20 -2.02 3.20
CA LEU A 129 -6.88 -1.58 1.97
C LEU A 129 -7.93 -2.60 1.52
N CYS A 130 -7.60 -3.90 1.57
CA CYS A 130 -8.55 -4.95 1.22
C CYS A 130 -9.74 -5.00 2.20
N SER A 131 -9.53 -4.76 3.50
CA SER A 131 -10.63 -4.74 4.46
C SER A 131 -11.56 -3.54 4.27
N GLU A 132 -11.02 -2.35 3.97
CA GLU A 132 -11.83 -1.17 3.64
C GLU A 132 -12.60 -1.35 2.33
N LEU A 133 -11.95 -1.89 1.29
CA LEU A 133 -12.61 -2.20 0.02
C LEU A 133 -13.79 -3.15 0.21
N ASN A 134 -13.62 -4.19 1.01
CA ASN A 134 -14.69 -5.12 1.36
C ASN A 134 -15.88 -4.44 2.04
N LYS A 135 -15.64 -3.50 2.97
CA LYS A 135 -16.71 -2.71 3.60
C LYS A 135 -17.46 -1.84 2.60
N VAL A 136 -16.75 -1.22 1.66
CA VAL A 136 -17.36 -0.39 0.61
C VAL A 136 -18.22 -1.24 -0.31
N ILE A 137 -17.74 -2.42 -0.72
CA ILE A 137 -18.52 -3.36 -1.53
C ILE A 137 -19.80 -3.77 -0.78
N ASP A 138 -19.71 -4.04 0.52
CA ASP A 138 -20.88 -4.43 1.33
C ASP A 138 -21.92 -3.32 1.44
N ALA A 139 -21.48 -2.08 1.66
CA ALA A 139 -22.35 -0.93 1.81
C ALA A 139 -22.97 -0.43 0.50
N SER A 140 -22.42 -0.81 -0.67
CA SER A 140 -22.84 -0.27 -1.97
C SER A 140 -23.86 -1.18 -2.67
N ASP A 141 -24.86 -0.56 -3.30
CA ASP A 141 -25.79 -1.25 -4.22
C ASP A 141 -25.25 -1.31 -5.66
N VAL A 142 -24.46 -0.31 -6.05
CA VAL A 142 -23.86 -0.19 -7.38
C VAL A 142 -22.37 0.11 -7.24
N VAL A 143 -21.54 -0.65 -7.95
CA VAL A 143 -20.08 -0.48 -8.01
C VAL A 143 -19.68 -0.08 -9.43
N LEU A 144 -18.92 1.01 -9.55
CA LEU A 144 -18.39 1.51 -10.81
C LEU A 144 -16.90 1.18 -10.91
N GLU A 145 -16.52 0.37 -11.89
CA GLU A 145 -15.12 0.10 -12.21
C GLU A 145 -14.71 0.98 -13.39
N VAL A 146 -13.87 1.98 -13.10
CA VAL A 146 -13.42 2.95 -14.11
C VAL A 146 -12.16 2.42 -14.80
N LEU A 147 -12.27 2.17 -16.10
CA LEU A 147 -11.18 1.68 -16.95
C LEU A 147 -10.56 2.83 -17.76
N ASP A 148 -9.27 2.81 -18.00
CA ASP A 148 -8.58 3.77 -18.90
C ASP A 148 -8.69 3.26 -20.35
N ALA A 149 -9.20 4.07 -21.27
CA ALA A 149 -9.39 3.70 -22.68
C ALA A 149 -8.10 3.28 -23.41
N ARG A 150 -6.93 3.64 -22.90
CA ARG A 150 -5.63 3.27 -23.49
C ARG A 150 -5.24 1.83 -23.20
N ASP A 151 -5.65 1.31 -22.05
CA ASP A 151 -5.39 -0.06 -21.62
C ASP A 151 -6.51 -0.56 -20.69
N PRO A 152 -7.69 -0.87 -21.25
CA PRO A 152 -8.84 -1.30 -20.47
C PRO A 152 -8.65 -2.68 -19.84
N LEU A 153 -7.79 -3.53 -20.41
CA LEU A 153 -7.50 -4.86 -19.86
C LEU A 153 -6.49 -4.79 -18.71
N GLY A 154 -5.49 -3.92 -18.79
CA GLY A 154 -4.51 -3.72 -17.71
C GLY A 154 -5.06 -2.97 -16.50
N CYS A 155 -6.10 -2.17 -16.68
CA CYS A 155 -6.79 -1.46 -15.60
C CYS A 155 -7.95 -2.25 -14.98
N ARG A 156 -8.28 -3.43 -15.51
CA ARG A 156 -9.37 -4.29 -15.06
C ARG A 156 -8.92 -5.21 -13.93
N CYS A 157 -9.79 -5.47 -12.96
CA CYS A 157 -9.47 -6.32 -11.81
C CYS A 157 -10.49 -7.47 -11.60
N PRO A 158 -10.30 -8.62 -12.26
CA PRO A 158 -11.24 -9.75 -12.20
C PRO A 158 -11.57 -10.24 -10.79
N GLN A 159 -10.58 -10.16 -9.89
CA GLN A 159 -10.73 -10.55 -8.48
C GLN A 159 -11.78 -9.69 -7.75
N LEU A 160 -11.87 -8.40 -8.08
CA LEU A 160 -12.88 -7.50 -7.53
C LEU A 160 -14.25 -7.85 -8.10
N GLU A 161 -14.33 -8.10 -9.41
CA GLU A 161 -15.57 -8.47 -10.10
C GLU A 161 -16.15 -9.75 -9.50
N GLU A 162 -15.31 -10.78 -9.34
CA GLU A 162 -15.66 -12.03 -8.67
C GLU A 162 -16.10 -11.78 -7.23
N ALA A 163 -15.41 -10.93 -6.47
CA ALA A 163 -15.79 -10.63 -5.09
C ALA A 163 -17.16 -9.92 -4.99
N VAL A 164 -17.49 -9.03 -5.93
CA VAL A 164 -18.80 -8.37 -6.01
C VAL A 164 -19.90 -9.38 -6.39
N LEU A 165 -19.63 -10.26 -7.35
CA LEU A 165 -20.56 -11.29 -7.80
C LEU A 165 -20.79 -12.39 -6.75
N GLN A 166 -19.75 -12.82 -6.03
CA GLN A 166 -19.81 -13.88 -5.02
C GLN A 166 -20.51 -13.45 -3.73
N ARG A 167 -20.52 -12.15 -3.39
CA ARG A 167 -21.16 -11.63 -2.16
C ARG A 167 -22.68 -11.81 -2.12
N GLY A 168 -23.30 -12.29 -3.19
CA GLY A 168 -24.68 -12.76 -3.18
C GLY A 168 -25.67 -11.64 -2.85
N GLY A 169 -26.02 -10.84 -3.86
CA GLY A 169 -27.03 -9.79 -3.75
C GLY A 169 -27.28 -9.14 -5.10
N ASN A 170 -28.34 -8.34 -5.23
CA ASN A 170 -28.68 -7.58 -6.45
C ASN A 170 -27.72 -6.40 -6.69
N LYS A 171 -26.44 -6.55 -6.36
CA LYS A 171 -25.41 -5.53 -6.52
C LYS A 171 -25.05 -5.42 -8.00
N LYS A 172 -25.07 -4.22 -8.55
CA LYS A 172 -24.76 -3.99 -9.97
C LYS A 172 -23.31 -3.56 -10.13
N LEU A 173 -22.57 -4.26 -10.98
CA LEU A 173 -21.24 -3.85 -11.41
C LEU A 173 -21.34 -3.18 -12.79
N ILE A 174 -20.81 -1.97 -12.92
CA ILE A 174 -20.81 -1.21 -14.18
C ILE A 174 -19.38 -0.80 -14.52
N LEU A 175 -18.92 -1.18 -15.71
CA LEU A 175 -17.63 -0.78 -16.26
C LEU A 175 -17.76 0.58 -16.96
N VAL A 176 -16.94 1.56 -16.58
CA VAL A 176 -16.95 2.92 -17.14
C VAL A 176 -15.63 3.19 -17.84
N LEU A 177 -15.67 3.48 -19.14
CA LEU A 177 -14.46 3.81 -19.89
C LEU A 177 -14.13 5.30 -19.80
N SER A 178 -12.95 5.62 -19.27
CA SER A 178 -12.42 6.97 -19.06
C SER A 178 -11.29 7.31 -20.05
N LYS A 179 -10.96 8.60 -20.19
CA LYS A 179 -9.86 9.12 -21.05
C LYS A 179 -9.98 8.85 -22.55
N ILE A 180 -11.20 8.77 -23.07
CA ILE A 180 -11.50 8.53 -24.50
C ILE A 180 -10.87 9.57 -25.48
N GLY A 181 -10.63 10.81 -25.04
CA GLY A 181 -10.09 11.88 -25.90
C GLY A 181 -8.60 11.78 -26.24
N GLU A 182 -7.85 10.90 -25.56
CA GLU A 182 -6.43 10.67 -25.85
C GLU A 182 -6.25 9.59 -26.93
N TRP A 183 -7.26 8.75 -27.17
CA TRP A 183 -7.26 7.70 -28.19
C TRP A 183 -7.38 8.26 -29.62
N THR A 184 -8.16 9.34 -29.79
CA THR A 184 -8.47 9.93 -31.10
C THR A 184 -7.34 10.75 -31.72
N ARG A 185 -6.24 11.02 -30.99
CA ARG A 185 -5.08 11.75 -31.53
C ARG A 185 -4.03 10.87 -32.22
N GLY A 186 -4.16 9.55 -32.14
CA GLY A 186 -3.25 8.59 -32.79
C GLY A 186 -3.91 7.61 -33.76
N ALA A 187 -5.24 7.54 -33.80
CA ALA A 187 -5.98 6.69 -34.72
C ALA A 187 -6.27 7.45 -36.03
N SER A 188 -5.55 7.09 -37.09
CA SER A 188 -5.92 7.48 -38.46
C SER A 188 -7.39 7.14 -38.72
N PRO A 189 -8.19 8.03 -39.35
CA PRO A 189 -9.60 7.79 -39.63
C PRO A 189 -9.73 6.81 -40.80
N GLY A 190 -9.41 5.53 -40.59
CA GLY A 190 -9.39 4.50 -41.62
C GLY A 190 -10.45 3.41 -41.47
N LEU A 191 -11.07 3.25 -40.30
CA LEU A 191 -12.10 2.24 -40.07
C LEU A 191 -13.33 2.91 -39.44
N ARG A 192 -14.14 3.53 -40.28
CA ARG A 192 -15.57 3.69 -40.02
C ARG A 192 -16.31 2.90 -41.09
N ASN A 193 -17.27 2.08 -40.63
CA ASN A 193 -18.24 1.29 -41.39
C ASN A 193 -17.80 -0.09 -41.91
N THR A 194 -17.92 -1.10 -41.03
CA THR A 194 -18.45 -2.42 -41.41
C THR A 194 -19.38 -2.91 -40.31
N ALA A 195 -20.57 -2.32 -40.24
CA ALA A 195 -21.73 -2.88 -39.55
C ALA A 195 -22.98 -2.27 -40.20
N SER A 196 -23.32 -2.80 -41.37
CA SER A 196 -24.65 -2.69 -41.95
C SER A 196 -25.02 -4.07 -42.47
N ARG A 197 -26.18 -4.53 -41.97
CA ARG A 197 -26.88 -5.80 -42.16
C ARG A 197 -26.36 -7.00 -41.40
#